data_AF-D8UJQ8-F1
#
_entry.id   AF-D8UJQ8-F1
#
_cell.length_a   1.000
_cell.length_b   1.000
_cell.length_c   1.000
_cell.angle_alpha   90.00
_cell.angle_beta   90.00
_cell.angle_gamma   90.00
#
_symmetry.space_group_name_H-M   'P 1'
#
loop_
_entity.id
_entity.type
_entity.pdbx_description
1 polymer ?
#
loop_
_entity_poly.entity_id
_entity_poly.type
_entity_poly.pdbx_seq_one_letter_code
_entity_poly.pdbx_strand_id
1 'polypeptide(L)'
;MSRKLRNFLADLFGKKERSDCTIIFYVPTSDTPREKPAGIKSSACAHLLVLCGASPRFSAQVDRWTEDKEPSNRHGPGAVLRVPLDSEDALPYALSTIRFMYTDKLEGLNTVDALLRVRQLAAYLQVEGCVEACDTALKSLVGGTPERPLGTESSTTTTRAAGRAAALSGVINLYMSRSLLDEDQGEVGKLLHVCREQLDAAWALSDLDVRKQVEGLPLGAMEALLQSDTFSTDDESSVLLLVACWLQASGSLKTDKTSEACSCLCKLVRLSHLPSTFLHVVLPSLSWFPITPGEHRFLCDYAHAPPLLRAQMAAAAAGMYDCGSAWYTAAVRPRSSMQSLRSFDWYITRKSLQTALSTDAAAQSVTIDGTFVDGSNCVVAGGLKWCPYVQYDKGTDMAGVFLSCQWPQSLGLSDAAELVALVQPGAVTLSVDKGRTAEGGSAGNVAWKMSFGPETFVRVGWSCGNKAALPLQLLAATEGEGKQTPGQGRGDSGGSRADVPASPLLPDYSSLTPWEPYLTEDSLWGSLSWAS
;
A
#
# COMPACT_ATOMS: atom_id res chain seq x y z
N MET A 1 8.05 41.35 14.73
CA MET A 1 7.90 41.20 16.20
C MET A 1 9.16 40.53 16.77
N SER A 2 9.72 40.98 17.90
CA SER A 2 10.91 40.32 18.49
C SER A 2 10.56 38.94 19.03
N ARG A 3 11.49 37.98 18.98
CA ARG A 3 11.28 36.60 19.48
C ARG A 3 10.85 36.58 20.96
N LYS A 4 11.38 37.49 21.79
CA LYS A 4 11.00 37.62 23.21
C LYS A 4 9.54 38.04 23.37
N LEU A 5 9.09 39.02 22.60
CA LEU A 5 7.69 39.47 22.63
C LEU A 5 6.75 38.38 22.13
N ARG A 6 7.14 37.65 21.07
CA ARG A 6 6.36 36.52 20.55
C ARG A 6 6.18 35.42 21.61
N ASN A 7 7.25 35.00 22.28
CA ASN A 7 7.18 34.00 23.34
C ASN A 7 6.29 34.47 24.50
N PHE A 8 6.45 35.72 24.92
CA PHE A 8 5.60 36.31 25.95
C PHE A 8 4.11 36.31 25.56
N LEU A 9 3.78 36.67 24.32
CA LEU A 9 2.40 36.64 23.83
C LEU A 9 1.86 35.22 23.70
N ALA A 10 2.69 34.25 23.27
CA ALA A 10 2.32 32.84 23.21
C ALA A 10 1.99 32.29 24.61
N ASP A 11 2.74 32.68 25.64
CA ASP A 11 2.46 32.30 27.03
C ASP A 11 1.17 32.91 27.58
N LEU A 12 0.67 33.99 26.98
CA LEU A 12 -0.60 34.64 27.34
C LEU A 12 -1.81 34.05 26.60
N PHE A 13 -1.61 33.24 25.56
CA PHE A 13 -2.73 32.63 24.83
C PHE A 13 -3.60 31.77 25.75
N GLY A 14 -4.92 31.98 25.71
CA GLY A 14 -5.88 31.28 26.56
C GLY A 14 -5.96 31.78 28.01
N LYS A 15 -5.08 32.70 28.44
CA LYS A 15 -5.15 33.33 29.76
C LYS A 15 -6.02 34.58 29.72
N LYS A 16 -6.70 34.89 30.84
CA LYS A 16 -7.47 36.14 31.01
C LYS A 16 -6.58 37.37 31.20
N GLU A 17 -5.30 37.15 31.52
CA GLU A 17 -4.35 38.24 31.72
C GLU A 17 -4.19 39.02 30.41
N ARG A 18 -4.61 40.29 30.43
CA ARG A 18 -4.52 41.23 29.29
C ARG A 18 -5.33 40.84 28.05
N SER A 19 -6.23 39.86 28.15
CA SER A 19 -7.15 39.54 27.05
C SER A 19 -8.17 40.66 26.87
N ASP A 20 -8.25 41.23 25.67
CA ASP A 20 -9.26 42.23 25.25
C ASP A 20 -10.35 41.61 24.35
N CYS A 21 -10.24 40.30 24.07
CA CYS A 21 -11.17 39.56 23.24
C CYS A 21 -11.43 38.14 23.75
N THR A 22 -12.63 37.63 23.50
CA THR A 22 -13.01 36.22 23.67
C THR A 22 -13.43 35.64 22.34
N ILE A 23 -12.83 34.52 21.94
CA ILE A 23 -13.24 33.75 20.76
C ILE A 23 -14.25 32.69 21.22
N ILE A 24 -15.42 32.64 20.60
CA ILE A 24 -16.45 31.64 20.78
C ILE A 24 -16.45 30.71 19.57
N PHE A 25 -16.26 29.43 19.83
CA PHE A 25 -16.39 28.38 18.82
C PHE A 25 -17.80 27.80 18.87
N TYR A 26 -18.44 27.64 17.72
CA TYR A 26 -19.81 27.13 17.65
C TYR A 26 -20.02 26.27 16.41
N VAL A 27 -20.86 25.26 16.53
CA VAL A 27 -21.32 24.45 15.38
C VAL A 27 -22.65 25.05 14.91
N PRO A 28 -22.78 25.48 13.64
CA PRO A 28 -24.04 26.01 13.13
C PRO A 28 -25.14 24.94 13.19
N THR A 29 -26.21 25.20 13.94
CA THR A 29 -27.45 24.39 13.87
C THR A 29 -28.27 24.90 12.69
N SER A 30 -28.56 24.04 11.72
CA SER A 30 -29.30 24.40 10.51
C SER A 30 -30.65 25.03 10.86
N ASP A 31 -30.90 26.21 10.29
CA ASP A 31 -32.21 26.78 9.91
C ASP A 31 -32.77 28.02 10.64
N THR A 32 -32.10 28.62 11.62
CA THR A 32 -32.52 29.96 12.09
C THR A 32 -31.35 30.92 12.31
N PRO A 33 -31.09 31.89 11.41
CA PRO A 33 -29.96 32.83 11.51
C PRO A 33 -30.08 33.86 12.64
N ARG A 34 -31.15 33.81 13.46
CA ARG A 34 -31.42 34.81 14.51
C ARG A 34 -31.54 34.26 15.92
N GLU A 35 -31.64 32.94 16.12
CA GLU A 35 -31.69 32.41 17.48
C GLU A 35 -30.28 32.29 18.07
N LYS A 36 -30.20 32.62 19.36
CA LYS A 36 -28.97 32.56 20.16
C LYS A 36 -28.41 31.14 20.01
N PRO A 37 -27.14 30.97 19.54
CA PRO A 37 -26.61 29.65 19.23
C PRO A 37 -26.68 28.77 20.48
N ALA A 38 -27.57 27.78 20.47
CA ALA A 38 -27.89 26.94 21.64
C ALA A 38 -26.78 25.94 22.00
N GLY A 39 -25.63 26.00 21.31
CA GLY A 39 -24.49 25.10 21.48
C GLY A 39 -23.16 25.83 21.66
N ILE A 40 -23.07 26.78 22.60
CA ILE A 40 -21.76 27.32 23.02
C ILE A 40 -21.00 26.19 23.69
N LYS A 41 -19.99 25.65 23.00
CA LYS A 41 -19.26 24.46 23.47
C LYS A 41 -17.88 24.80 24.01
N SER A 42 -17.27 25.91 23.58
CA SER A 42 -16.02 26.40 24.16
C SER A 42 -15.73 27.87 23.83
N SER A 43 -14.91 28.50 24.67
CA SER A 43 -14.41 29.86 24.45
C SER A 43 -12.94 29.97 24.83
N ALA A 44 -12.18 30.79 24.10
CA ALA A 44 -10.77 31.08 24.39
C ALA A 44 -10.51 32.58 24.55
N CYS A 45 -9.73 32.96 25.56
CA CYS A 45 -9.25 34.33 25.73
C CYS A 45 -8.13 34.63 24.71
N ALA A 46 -8.20 35.79 24.07
CA ALA A 46 -7.28 36.19 23.02
C ALA A 46 -7.03 37.71 23.04
N HIS A 47 -6.17 38.15 22.12
CA HIS A 47 -5.67 39.52 22.03
C HIS A 47 -5.94 40.07 20.62
N LEU A 48 -6.76 41.12 20.49
CA LEU A 48 -7.14 41.72 19.20
C LEU A 48 -5.93 42.11 18.37
N LEU A 49 -4.90 42.67 19.02
CA LEU A 49 -3.65 43.05 18.36
C LEU A 49 -3.01 41.87 17.60
N VAL A 50 -3.04 40.66 18.17
CA VAL A 50 -2.47 39.46 17.53
C VAL A 50 -3.40 38.94 16.45
N LEU A 51 -4.70 38.84 16.74
CA LEU A 51 -5.68 38.28 15.81
C LEU A 51 -5.82 39.13 14.54
N CYS A 52 -5.97 40.44 14.67
CA CYS A 52 -6.09 41.34 13.51
C CYS A 52 -4.77 41.45 12.75
N GLY A 53 -3.64 41.38 13.44
CA GLY A 53 -2.31 41.42 12.81
C GLY A 53 -1.95 40.16 12.03
N ALA A 54 -2.58 39.02 12.32
CA ALA A 54 -2.31 37.73 11.68
C ALA A 54 -3.42 37.24 10.73
N SER A 55 -4.61 37.86 10.78
CA SER A 55 -5.78 37.47 9.99
C SER A 55 -6.55 38.71 9.49
N PRO A 56 -6.54 38.98 8.18
CA PRO A 56 -7.36 40.02 7.57
C PRO A 56 -8.85 39.83 7.84
N ARG A 57 -9.30 38.57 7.93
CA ARG A 57 -10.69 38.25 8.28
C ARG A 57 -11.06 38.75 9.67
N PHE A 58 -10.22 38.49 10.67
CA PHE A 58 -10.47 39.00 12.02
C PHE A 58 -10.40 40.51 12.09
N SER A 59 -9.48 41.15 11.35
CA SER A 59 -9.46 42.62 11.21
C SER A 59 -10.80 43.14 10.69
N ALA A 60 -11.28 42.59 9.56
CA ALA A 60 -12.54 43.00 8.95
C ALA A 60 -13.77 42.73 9.85
N GLN A 61 -13.74 41.65 10.65
CA GLN A 61 -14.81 41.33 11.59
C GLN A 61 -14.84 42.30 12.78
N VAL A 62 -13.68 42.75 13.27
CA VAL A 62 -13.58 43.73 14.35
C VAL A 62 -14.06 45.11 13.89
N ASP A 63 -13.73 45.51 12.66
CA ASP A 63 -14.16 46.81 12.09
C ASP A 63 -15.69 46.90 12.01
N ARG A 64 -16.35 45.85 11.46
CA ARG A 64 -17.81 45.75 11.42
C ARG A 64 -18.46 45.89 12.79
N TRP A 65 -17.80 45.42 13.85
CA TRP A 65 -18.33 45.49 15.22
C TRP A 65 -18.13 46.83 15.90
N THR A 66 -17.12 47.58 15.50
CA THR A 66 -17.00 48.96 15.98
C THR A 66 -18.12 49.85 15.44
N GLU A 67 -18.69 49.52 14.28
CA GLU A 67 -19.80 50.22 13.66
C GLU A 67 -21.17 49.87 14.29
N ASP A 68 -21.38 48.61 14.69
CA ASP A 68 -22.66 48.11 15.25
C ASP A 68 -22.86 48.37 16.76
N LYS A 69 -21.88 48.93 17.46
CA LYS A 69 -22.00 49.20 18.90
C LYS A 69 -22.88 50.42 19.17
N GLU A 70 -24.13 50.17 19.59
CA GLU A 70 -24.93 51.19 20.27
C GLU A 70 -24.15 51.79 21.46
N PRO A 71 -24.12 53.12 21.61
CA PRO A 71 -23.21 53.83 22.53
C PRO A 71 -23.48 53.60 24.03
N SER A 72 -24.53 52.85 24.40
CA SER A 72 -25.06 52.78 25.76
C SER A 72 -24.37 51.77 26.69
N ASN A 73 -23.47 50.90 26.21
CA ASN A 73 -22.86 49.86 27.06
C ASN A 73 -21.33 49.74 26.91
N ARG A 74 -20.61 50.86 27.14
CA ARG A 74 -19.15 50.93 27.03
C ARG A 74 -18.36 50.19 28.11
N HIS A 75 -19.03 49.62 29.11
CA HIS A 75 -18.39 48.88 30.22
C HIS A 75 -18.64 47.37 30.16
N GLY A 76 -19.13 46.87 29.02
CA GLY A 76 -19.35 45.45 28.79
C GLY A 76 -18.05 44.65 28.57
N PRO A 77 -18.11 43.32 28.72
CA PRO A 77 -17.00 42.39 28.47
C PRO A 77 -16.43 42.60 27.06
N GLY A 78 -15.13 42.37 26.87
CA GLY A 78 -14.37 42.64 25.65
C GLY A 78 -14.95 42.08 24.34
N ALA A 79 -14.31 42.36 23.21
CA ALA A 79 -14.81 41.92 21.89
C ALA A 79 -15.06 40.40 21.86
N VAL A 80 -16.12 39.94 21.20
CA VAL A 80 -16.54 38.51 21.22
C VAL A 80 -16.49 37.91 19.82
N LEU A 81 -15.32 37.45 19.37
CA LEU A 81 -15.09 36.79 18.07
C LEU A 81 -15.86 35.47 17.96
N ARG A 82 -16.44 35.17 16.78
CA ARG A 82 -17.18 33.93 16.55
C ARG A 82 -16.58 33.15 15.40
N VAL A 83 -16.21 31.91 15.64
CA VAL A 83 -15.63 30.99 14.65
C VAL A 83 -16.57 29.80 14.49
N PRO A 84 -17.22 29.63 13.31
CA PRO A 84 -18.01 28.43 13.05
C PRO A 84 -17.09 27.21 12.89
N LEU A 85 -17.55 26.07 13.39
CA LEU A 85 -16.92 24.77 13.26
C LEU A 85 -17.86 23.81 12.54
N ASP A 86 -17.30 22.92 11.72
CA ASP A 86 -18.08 21.86 11.04
C ASP A 86 -18.53 20.76 12.01
N SER A 87 -17.75 20.52 13.07
CA SER A 87 -18.03 19.54 14.13
C SER A 87 -17.36 19.95 15.44
N GLU A 88 -17.73 19.31 16.55
CA GLU A 88 -17.05 19.51 17.85
C GLU A 88 -15.58 19.06 17.83
N ASP A 89 -15.31 17.97 17.12
CA ASP A 89 -13.96 17.43 16.97
C ASP A 89 -13.02 18.38 16.23
N ALA A 90 -13.56 19.42 15.58
CA ALA A 90 -12.77 20.44 14.92
C ALA A 90 -12.12 21.47 15.88
N LEU A 91 -12.54 21.49 17.15
CA LEU A 91 -12.08 22.48 18.14
C LEU A 91 -10.55 22.46 18.35
N PRO A 92 -9.86 21.31 18.52
CA PRO A 92 -8.41 21.29 18.67
C PRO A 92 -7.66 21.87 17.47
N TYR A 93 -8.18 21.69 16.25
CA TYR A 93 -7.59 22.24 15.04
C TYR A 93 -7.81 23.76 14.94
N ALA A 94 -8.99 24.24 15.34
CA ALA A 94 -9.26 25.67 15.43
C ALA A 94 -8.36 26.35 16.46
N LEU A 95 -8.19 25.75 17.64
CA LEU A 95 -7.27 26.25 18.67
C LEU A 95 -5.82 26.23 18.18
N SER A 96 -5.39 25.17 17.48
CA SER A 96 -4.06 25.10 16.87
C SER A 96 -3.84 26.20 15.82
N THR A 97 -4.85 26.49 15.00
CA THR A 97 -4.84 27.57 14.00
C THR A 97 -4.69 28.94 14.67
N ILE A 98 -5.45 29.21 15.73
CA ILE A 98 -5.32 30.46 16.50
C ILE A 98 -3.96 30.52 17.20
N ARG A 99 -3.50 29.42 17.78
CA ARG A 99 -2.20 29.36 18.46
C ARG A 99 -1.05 29.63 17.49
N PHE A 100 -1.16 29.19 16.23
CA PHE A 100 -0.20 29.53 15.17
C PHE A 100 -0.03 31.05 15.02
N MET A 101 -1.10 31.85 15.16
CA MET A 101 -1.00 33.33 15.12
C MET A 101 -0.07 33.90 16.20
N TYR A 102 0.08 33.18 17.33
CA TYR A 102 0.94 33.57 18.44
C TYR A 102 2.35 32.99 18.32
N THR A 103 2.46 31.74 17.86
CA THR A 103 3.71 30.97 17.91
C THR A 103 4.47 30.93 16.59
N ASP A 104 3.77 31.08 15.46
CA ASP A 104 4.27 30.82 14.11
C ASP A 104 4.73 29.35 13.95
N LYS A 105 4.09 28.44 14.71
CA LYS A 105 4.46 27.02 14.81
C LYS A 105 3.24 26.12 14.93
N LEU A 106 3.29 25.00 14.21
CA LEU A 106 2.33 23.90 14.26
C LEU A 106 2.78 22.86 15.30
N GLU A 107 2.47 23.08 16.58
CA GLU A 107 2.86 22.17 17.66
C GLU A 107 1.89 21.00 17.80
N GLY A 108 2.41 19.77 17.90
CA GLY A 108 1.61 18.57 18.20
C GLY A 108 0.80 18.01 17.01
N LEU A 109 0.97 18.56 15.81
CA LEU A 109 0.32 18.08 14.60
C LEU A 109 1.27 17.15 13.84
N ASN A 110 1.16 15.85 14.11
CA ASN A 110 1.99 14.80 13.48
C ASN A 110 1.19 13.89 12.54
N THR A 111 -0.10 14.17 12.33
CA THR A 111 -0.96 13.42 11.41
C THR A 111 -1.35 14.27 10.21
N VAL A 112 -1.52 13.62 9.05
CA VAL A 112 -1.97 14.26 7.82
C VAL A 112 -3.34 14.90 7.99
N ASP A 113 -4.30 14.19 8.58
CA ASP A 113 -5.65 14.70 8.84
C ASP A 113 -5.62 15.98 9.67
N ALA A 114 -4.86 16.00 10.77
CA ALA A 114 -4.77 17.19 11.62
C ALA A 114 -4.18 18.39 10.88
N LEU A 115 -3.15 18.17 10.05
CA LEU A 115 -2.56 19.22 9.22
C LEU A 115 -3.53 19.74 8.17
N LEU A 116 -4.31 18.87 7.52
CA LEU A 116 -5.33 19.27 6.55
C LEU A 116 -6.48 20.06 7.19
N ARG A 117 -6.94 19.64 8.36
CA ARG A 117 -7.98 20.36 9.12
C ARG A 117 -7.51 21.75 9.53
N VAL A 118 -6.27 21.87 10.02
CA VAL A 118 -5.67 23.17 10.36
C VAL A 118 -5.46 24.02 9.10
N ARG A 119 -5.01 23.43 8.00
CA ARG A 119 -4.88 24.13 6.71
C ARG A 119 -6.21 24.70 6.23
N GLN A 120 -7.28 23.91 6.27
CA GLN A 120 -8.63 24.33 5.86
C GLN A 120 -9.15 25.49 6.73
N LEU A 121 -9.02 25.36 8.06
CA LEU A 121 -9.41 26.42 8.99
C LEU A 121 -8.55 27.68 8.82
N ALA A 122 -7.26 27.52 8.57
CA ALA A 122 -6.34 28.62 8.30
C ALA A 122 -6.72 29.37 7.01
N ALA A 123 -7.10 28.65 5.95
CA ALA A 123 -7.59 29.25 4.72
C ALA A 123 -8.91 30.01 4.94
N TYR A 124 -9.87 29.41 5.65
CA TYR A 124 -11.14 30.04 5.99
C TYR A 124 -10.97 31.31 6.84
N LEU A 125 -10.10 31.24 7.85
CA LEU A 125 -9.76 32.35 8.75
C LEU A 125 -8.75 33.34 8.12
N GLN A 126 -8.22 33.04 6.93
CA GLN A 126 -7.19 33.83 6.25
C GLN A 126 -5.97 34.09 7.16
N VAL A 127 -5.43 33.05 7.79
CA VAL A 127 -4.26 33.17 8.67
C VAL A 127 -2.98 33.16 7.83
N GLU A 128 -2.28 34.30 7.80
CA GLU A 128 -1.07 34.46 6.99
C GLU A 128 0.02 33.46 7.40
N GLY A 129 0.63 32.78 6.42
CA GLY A 129 1.74 31.84 6.61
C GLY A 129 1.35 30.45 7.16
N CYS A 130 0.12 30.29 7.66
CA CYS A 130 -0.31 29.04 8.29
C CYS A 130 -0.58 27.93 7.27
N VAL A 131 -1.14 28.27 6.10
CA VAL A 131 -1.37 27.32 5.00
C VAL A 131 -0.04 26.79 4.47
N GLU A 132 0.93 27.67 4.24
CA GLU A 132 2.27 27.33 3.77
C GLU A 132 3.04 26.48 4.78
N ALA A 133 2.89 26.77 6.07
CA ALA A 133 3.46 25.95 7.14
C ALA A 133 2.84 24.55 7.16
N CYS A 134 1.52 24.42 6.97
CA CYS A 134 0.86 23.13 6.86
C CYS A 134 1.34 22.36 5.63
N ASP A 135 1.44 23.03 4.47
CA ASP A 135 1.93 22.42 3.23
C ASP A 135 3.37 21.93 3.36
N THR A 136 4.22 22.70 4.05
CA THR A 136 5.61 22.31 4.34
C THR A 136 5.67 21.10 5.29
N ALA A 137 4.83 21.09 6.33
CA ALA A 137 4.75 19.96 7.25
C ALA A 137 4.22 18.69 6.56
N LEU A 138 3.20 18.83 5.71
CA LEU A 138 2.65 17.73 4.90
C LEU A 138 3.70 17.18 3.93
N LYS A 139 4.48 18.05 3.27
CA LYS A 139 5.62 17.65 2.43
C LYS A 139 6.66 16.87 3.21
N SER A 140 7.00 17.30 4.42
CA SER A 140 7.95 16.58 5.28
C SER A 140 7.41 15.19 5.68
N LEU A 141 6.13 15.12 6.04
CA LEU A 141 5.47 13.89 6.49
C LEU A 141 5.34 12.86 5.35
N VAL A 142 4.99 13.32 4.14
CA VAL A 142 4.87 12.49 2.94
C VAL A 142 6.24 12.19 2.31
N GLY A 143 7.18 13.12 2.38
CA GLY A 143 8.50 12.97 1.77
C GLY A 143 9.35 11.88 2.44
N GLY A 144 8.99 11.46 3.66
CA GLY A 144 9.61 10.33 4.35
C GLY A 144 11.12 10.46 4.54
N THR A 145 11.70 11.64 4.32
CA THR A 145 13.08 11.96 4.67
C THR A 145 13.11 12.37 6.13
N PRO A 146 13.45 11.48 7.08
CA PRO A 146 13.96 11.96 8.34
C PRO A 146 15.19 12.80 7.98
N GLU A 147 15.20 14.08 8.32
CA GLU A 147 16.44 14.83 8.41
C GLU A 147 17.29 14.13 9.47
N ARG A 148 18.07 13.14 9.03
CA ARG A 148 18.97 12.38 9.90
C ARG A 148 20.24 13.22 10.05
N PRO A 149 20.66 13.53 11.29
CA PRO A 149 21.95 14.17 11.52
C PRO A 149 23.05 13.34 10.87
N LEU A 150 23.94 14.01 10.14
CA LEU A 150 25.11 13.40 9.48
C LEU A 150 25.91 12.54 10.47
N GLY A 151 25.85 11.22 10.30
CA GLY A 151 26.68 10.28 11.06
C GLY A 151 26.09 8.86 11.09
N THR A 152 26.89 7.89 10.63
CA THR A 152 26.65 6.43 10.67
C THR A 152 25.94 5.83 9.46
N GLU A 153 26.74 5.59 8.42
CA GLU A 153 26.43 4.76 7.24
C GLU A 153 26.55 3.27 7.58
N SER A 154 25.45 2.64 8.02
CA SER A 154 25.21 1.18 7.88
C SER A 154 23.92 0.79 8.59
N SER A 155 22.83 0.62 7.82
CA SER A 155 21.60 -0.14 8.08
C SER A 155 20.43 0.52 7.32
N THR A 156 19.49 -0.14 6.66
CA THR A 156 19.21 -1.51 6.21
C THR A 156 18.03 -1.33 5.21
N THR A 157 17.80 -2.27 4.29
CA THR A 157 16.66 -2.22 3.34
C THR A 157 15.29 -2.10 4.02
N THR A 158 15.16 -2.63 5.24
CA THR A 158 13.93 -2.64 6.04
C THR A 158 13.46 -1.24 6.49
N THR A 159 14.38 -0.34 6.85
CA THR A 159 14.01 1.04 7.27
C THR A 159 13.46 1.87 6.13
N ARG A 160 13.89 1.60 4.89
CA ARG A 160 13.41 2.29 3.69
C ARG A 160 12.00 1.85 3.30
N ALA A 161 11.67 0.57 3.45
CA ALA A 161 10.31 0.07 3.24
C ALA A 161 9.31 0.67 4.24
N ALA A 162 9.66 0.69 5.53
CA ALA A 162 8.84 1.28 6.58
C ALA A 162 8.60 2.79 6.38
N GLY A 163 9.64 3.57 6.03
CA GLY A 163 9.51 5.00 5.75
C GLY A 163 8.59 5.29 4.55
N ARG A 164 8.59 4.40 3.55
CA ARG A 164 7.72 4.53 2.38
C ARG A 164 6.28 4.14 2.67
N ALA A 165 6.05 3.06 3.42
CA ALA A 165 4.71 2.70 3.89
C ALA A 165 4.07 3.82 4.72
N ALA A 166 4.86 4.51 5.55
CA ALA A 166 4.41 5.68 6.30
C ALA A 166 4.08 6.87 5.38
N ALA A 167 4.93 7.16 4.39
CA ALA A 167 4.68 8.19 3.37
C ALA A 167 3.35 7.94 2.64
N LEU A 168 3.08 6.68 2.26
CA LEU A 168 1.90 6.28 1.52
C LEU A 168 0.64 6.18 2.36
N SER A 169 0.74 5.81 3.62
CA SER A 169 -0.33 6.05 4.59
C SER A 169 -0.67 7.54 4.63
N GLY A 170 0.35 8.41 4.61
CA GLY A 170 0.15 9.85 4.47
C GLY A 170 -0.58 10.25 3.18
N VAL A 171 -0.15 9.70 2.04
CA VAL A 171 -0.81 9.89 0.72
C VAL A 171 -2.26 9.45 0.75
N ILE A 172 -2.52 8.25 1.23
CA ILE A 172 -3.85 7.67 1.28
C ILE A 172 -4.75 8.51 2.18
N ASN A 173 -4.25 8.95 3.34
CA ASN A 173 -4.97 9.87 4.21
C ASN A 173 -5.27 11.23 3.56
N LEU A 174 -4.37 11.76 2.71
CA LEU A 174 -4.67 12.95 1.89
C LEU A 174 -5.84 12.69 0.94
N TYR A 175 -5.87 11.53 0.29
CA TYR A 175 -6.96 11.12 -0.59
C TYR A 175 -8.28 10.90 0.16
N MET A 176 -8.25 10.28 1.34
CA MET A 176 -9.43 10.17 2.23
C MET A 176 -10.03 11.55 2.54
N SER A 177 -9.15 12.55 2.62
CA SER A 177 -9.48 13.91 3.02
C SER A 177 -9.70 14.84 1.82
N ARG A 178 -9.91 14.31 0.60
CA ARG A 178 -10.09 15.12 -0.63
C ARG A 178 -11.23 16.13 -0.50
N SER A 179 -12.27 15.85 0.28
CA SER A 179 -13.35 16.82 0.55
C SER A 179 -12.87 18.09 1.27
N LEU A 180 -11.67 18.05 1.88
CA LEU A 180 -11.03 19.19 2.55
C LEU A 180 -10.06 19.94 1.63
N LEU A 181 -9.84 19.44 0.42
CA LEU A 181 -8.95 20.02 -0.59
C LEU A 181 -9.78 20.71 -1.67
N ASP A 182 -9.75 22.03 -1.70
CA ASP A 182 -10.15 22.77 -2.91
C ASP A 182 -9.16 22.45 -4.03
N GLU A 183 -9.65 21.92 -5.16
CA GLU A 183 -8.82 21.40 -6.26
C GLU A 183 -7.91 22.47 -6.90
N ASP A 184 -8.20 23.75 -6.69
CA ASP A 184 -7.53 24.89 -7.32
C ASP A 184 -6.27 25.38 -6.58
N GLN A 185 -5.85 24.70 -5.49
CA GLN A 185 -4.88 25.27 -4.54
C GLN A 185 -3.47 24.67 -4.61
N GLY A 186 -2.68 25.15 -5.58
CA GLY A 186 -1.23 25.33 -5.46
C GLY A 186 -0.39 24.11 -5.06
N GLU A 187 0.36 24.23 -3.96
CA GLU A 187 1.42 23.29 -3.54
C GLU A 187 0.91 21.92 -3.06
N VAL A 188 -0.34 21.81 -2.59
CA VAL A 188 -0.94 20.52 -2.23
C VAL A 188 -1.29 19.70 -3.47
N GLY A 189 -1.70 20.35 -4.55
CA GLY A 189 -1.85 19.68 -5.85
C GLY A 189 -0.53 19.07 -6.33
N LYS A 190 0.60 19.78 -6.13
CA LYS A 190 1.95 19.25 -6.40
C LYS A 190 2.32 18.11 -5.46
N LEU A 191 1.92 18.18 -4.19
CA LEU A 191 2.13 17.09 -3.23
C LEU A 191 1.39 15.83 -3.70
N LEU A 192 0.10 15.94 -4.04
CA LEU A 192 -0.68 14.83 -4.59
C LEU A 192 -0.05 14.28 -5.88
N HIS A 193 0.53 15.13 -6.72
CA HIS A 193 1.29 14.69 -7.90
C HIS A 193 2.50 13.83 -7.52
N VAL A 194 3.35 14.27 -6.59
CA VAL A 194 4.49 13.48 -6.09
C VAL A 194 4.02 12.17 -5.43
N CYS A 195 2.89 12.22 -4.72
CA CYS A 195 2.27 11.05 -4.12
C CYS A 195 1.79 10.04 -5.17
N ARG A 196 1.21 10.53 -6.27
CA ARG A 196 0.72 9.73 -7.40
C ARG A 196 1.85 9.02 -8.14
N GLU A 197 2.99 9.70 -8.32
CA GLU A 197 4.19 9.10 -8.92
C GLU A 197 4.77 7.94 -8.09
N GLN A 198 4.46 7.88 -6.80
CA GLN A 198 4.99 6.85 -5.90
C GLN A 198 4.06 5.65 -5.72
N LEU A 199 2.75 5.82 -5.98
CA LEU A 199 1.77 4.76 -5.86
C LEU A 199 1.58 4.07 -7.21
N ASP A 200 1.88 2.79 -7.22
CA ASP A 200 1.77 1.92 -8.38
C ASP A 200 0.73 0.82 -8.12
N ALA A 201 -0.08 0.48 -9.12
CA ALA A 201 -1.13 -0.53 -8.97
C ALA A 201 -0.60 -1.91 -8.55
N ALA A 202 0.41 -2.43 -9.24
CA ALA A 202 1.00 -3.74 -8.95
C ALA A 202 1.67 -3.77 -7.58
N TRP A 203 2.35 -2.69 -7.21
CA TRP A 203 2.94 -2.57 -5.88
C TRP A 203 1.89 -2.50 -4.78
N ALA A 204 0.87 -1.66 -4.96
CA ALA A 204 -0.23 -1.53 -4.01
C ALA A 204 -0.97 -2.85 -3.80
N LEU A 205 -0.96 -3.74 -4.80
CA LEU A 205 -1.54 -5.07 -4.72
C LEU A 205 -0.60 -6.11 -4.08
N SER A 206 0.70 -5.90 -4.18
CA SER A 206 1.72 -6.81 -3.66
C SER A 206 1.99 -6.59 -2.16
N ASP A 207 2.09 -5.34 -1.73
CA ASP A 207 2.31 -4.99 -0.33
C ASP A 207 1.00 -5.06 0.47
N LEU A 208 0.92 -5.97 1.45
CA LEU A 208 -0.31 -6.24 2.19
C LEU A 208 -0.85 -5.03 2.97
N ASP A 209 0.04 -4.20 3.52
CA ASP A 209 -0.37 -3.06 4.33
C ASP A 209 -0.88 -1.92 3.45
N VAL A 210 -0.19 -1.65 2.34
CA VAL A 210 -0.63 -0.68 1.33
C VAL A 210 -1.95 -1.13 0.72
N ARG A 211 -2.08 -2.42 0.40
CA ARG A 211 -3.30 -3.01 -0.14
C ARG A 211 -4.50 -2.76 0.76
N LYS A 212 -4.39 -3.04 2.07
CA LYS A 212 -5.46 -2.77 3.04
C LYS A 212 -5.85 -1.31 3.10
N GLN A 213 -4.87 -0.40 3.01
CA GLN A 213 -5.13 1.03 2.99
C GLN A 213 -5.88 1.45 1.71
N VAL A 214 -5.49 0.92 0.55
CA VAL A 214 -6.15 1.19 -0.73
C VAL A 214 -7.56 0.58 -0.77
N GLU A 215 -7.75 -0.62 -0.25
CA GLU A 215 -9.06 -1.27 -0.08
C GLU A 215 -10.00 -0.49 0.86
N GLY A 216 -9.45 0.29 1.79
CA GLY A 216 -10.20 1.16 2.69
C GLY A 216 -10.56 2.55 2.12
N LEU A 217 -10.15 2.88 0.89
CA LEU A 217 -10.44 4.19 0.28
C LEU A 217 -11.95 4.39 0.08
N PRO A 218 -12.50 5.60 0.30
CA PRO A 218 -13.84 5.93 -0.14
C PRO A 218 -13.90 5.95 -1.66
N LEU A 219 -15.09 5.75 -2.22
CA LEU A 219 -15.31 5.70 -3.66
C LEU A 219 -14.68 6.89 -4.41
N GLY A 220 -14.95 8.12 -3.97
CA GLY A 220 -14.43 9.33 -4.63
C GLY A 220 -12.92 9.48 -4.59
N ALA A 221 -12.24 8.84 -3.63
CA ALA A 221 -10.77 8.79 -3.58
C ALA A 221 -10.22 7.75 -4.55
N MET A 222 -10.86 6.57 -4.62
CA MET A 222 -10.52 5.55 -5.62
C MET A 222 -10.75 6.06 -7.04
N GLU A 223 -11.85 6.77 -7.30
CA GLU A 223 -12.11 7.43 -8.59
C GLU A 223 -11.02 8.44 -8.93
N ALA A 224 -10.62 9.29 -7.97
CA ALA A 224 -9.54 10.25 -8.14
C ALA A 224 -8.22 9.58 -8.54
N LEU A 225 -7.92 8.48 -7.87
CA LEU A 225 -6.70 7.70 -8.08
C LEU A 225 -6.70 7.12 -9.49
N LEU A 226 -7.79 6.49 -9.91
CA LEU A 226 -7.92 5.87 -11.23
C LEU A 226 -8.05 6.91 -12.36
N GLN A 227 -8.64 8.07 -12.13
CA GLN A 227 -8.69 9.17 -13.12
C GLN A 227 -7.32 9.81 -13.34
N SER A 228 -6.40 9.67 -12.39
CA SER A 228 -5.09 10.29 -12.49
C SER A 228 -4.27 9.72 -13.65
N ASP A 229 -3.80 10.61 -14.53
CA ASP A 229 -2.87 10.26 -15.61
C ASP A 229 -1.45 9.96 -15.13
N THR A 230 -1.13 10.33 -13.90
CA THR A 230 0.17 10.03 -13.27
C THR A 230 0.14 8.73 -12.47
N PHE A 231 -1.03 8.10 -12.31
CA PHE A 231 -1.13 6.81 -11.64
C PHE A 231 -0.46 5.74 -12.50
N SER A 232 0.71 5.29 -12.05
CA SER A 232 1.49 4.30 -12.77
C SER A 232 0.97 2.89 -12.54
N THR A 233 1.12 2.06 -13.56
CA THR A 233 0.82 0.63 -13.49
C THR A 233 1.82 -0.12 -14.35
N ASP A 234 2.07 -1.39 -14.06
CA ASP A 234 2.78 -2.27 -14.98
C ASP A 234 1.92 -2.55 -16.22
N ASP A 235 0.63 -2.79 -16.00
CA ASP A 235 -0.37 -3.09 -17.01
C ASP A 235 -1.80 -2.75 -16.51
N GLU A 236 -2.77 -2.53 -17.41
CA GLU A 236 -4.16 -2.23 -17.01
C GLU A 236 -4.85 -3.41 -16.31
N SER A 237 -4.36 -4.64 -16.46
CA SER A 237 -4.86 -5.80 -15.71
C SER A 237 -4.63 -5.66 -14.20
N SER A 238 -3.54 -5.02 -13.77
CA SER A 238 -3.31 -4.69 -12.36
C SER A 238 -4.29 -3.63 -11.86
N VAL A 239 -4.67 -2.66 -12.71
CA VAL A 239 -5.72 -1.68 -12.38
C VAL A 239 -7.07 -2.35 -12.23
N LEU A 240 -7.42 -3.25 -13.16
CA LEU A 240 -8.66 -4.04 -13.09
C LEU A 240 -8.70 -4.89 -11.82
N LEU A 241 -7.59 -5.53 -11.47
CA LEU A 241 -7.45 -6.30 -10.23
C LEU A 241 -7.58 -5.41 -8.98
N LEU A 242 -7.03 -4.19 -9.00
CA LEU A 242 -7.18 -3.22 -7.92
C LEU A 242 -8.64 -2.86 -7.65
N VAL A 243 -9.38 -2.59 -8.73
CA VAL A 243 -10.84 -2.37 -8.65
C VAL A 243 -11.55 -3.58 -8.08
N ALA A 244 -11.20 -4.79 -8.53
CA ALA A 244 -11.81 -6.03 -8.03
C ALA A 244 -11.56 -6.24 -6.52
N CYS A 245 -10.33 -6.02 -6.05
CA CYS A 245 -9.98 -6.07 -4.63
C CYS A 245 -10.78 -5.05 -3.80
N TRP A 246 -10.89 -3.81 -4.29
CA TRP A 246 -11.67 -2.77 -3.61
C TRP A 246 -13.17 -3.07 -3.56
N LEU A 247 -13.74 -3.56 -4.66
CA LEU A 247 -15.16 -3.97 -4.70
C LEU A 247 -15.45 -5.12 -3.74
N GLN A 248 -14.49 -6.05 -3.59
CA GLN A 248 -14.59 -7.13 -2.62
C GLN A 248 -14.55 -6.60 -1.18
N ALA A 249 -13.60 -5.71 -0.86
CA ALA A 249 -13.42 -5.16 0.47
C ALA A 249 -14.58 -4.23 0.91
N SER A 250 -15.09 -3.41 -0.01
CA SER A 250 -16.26 -2.54 0.22
C SER A 250 -17.58 -3.31 0.37
N GLY A 251 -17.60 -4.62 0.08
CA GLY A 251 -18.80 -5.43 0.06
C GLY A 251 -19.69 -5.22 -1.17
N SER A 252 -19.25 -4.40 -2.13
CA SER A 252 -20.00 -4.07 -3.35
C SER A 252 -20.22 -5.26 -4.28
N LEU A 253 -19.40 -6.31 -4.21
CA LEU A 253 -19.58 -7.55 -4.99
C LEU A 253 -20.72 -8.45 -4.50
N LYS A 254 -21.21 -8.27 -3.27
CA LYS A 254 -22.20 -9.18 -2.66
C LYS A 254 -23.64 -8.86 -3.06
N THR A 255 -23.89 -7.68 -3.63
CA THR A 255 -25.22 -7.26 -4.03
C THR A 255 -25.48 -7.73 -5.47
N ASP A 256 -26.57 -8.45 -5.71
CA ASP A 256 -27.00 -8.96 -7.03
C ASP A 256 -27.15 -7.86 -8.10
N LYS A 257 -27.13 -6.59 -7.69
CA LYS A 257 -27.08 -5.44 -8.59
C LYS A 257 -25.66 -4.88 -8.57
N THR A 258 -25.10 -4.70 -9.75
CA THR A 258 -23.91 -3.88 -9.97
C THR A 258 -24.11 -2.55 -9.25
N SER A 259 -23.37 -2.34 -8.17
CA SER A 259 -23.41 -1.10 -7.40
C SER A 259 -23.06 0.07 -8.33
N GLU A 260 -23.64 1.24 -8.11
CA GLU A 260 -23.27 2.48 -8.81
C GLU A 260 -21.75 2.71 -8.74
N ALA A 261 -21.15 2.41 -7.57
CA ALA A 261 -19.71 2.42 -7.36
C ALA A 261 -18.95 1.53 -8.36
N CYS A 262 -19.46 0.32 -8.60
CA CYS A 262 -18.85 -0.61 -9.55
C CYS A 262 -18.91 -0.05 -10.97
N SER A 263 -20.06 0.47 -11.39
CA SER A 263 -20.22 1.11 -12.70
C SER A 263 -19.27 2.31 -12.87
N CYS A 264 -19.18 3.19 -11.87
CA CYS A 264 -18.29 4.35 -11.92
C CYS A 264 -16.82 3.94 -12.03
N LEU A 265 -16.35 3.01 -11.21
CA LEU A 265 -14.95 2.57 -11.23
C LEU A 265 -14.60 1.78 -12.49
N CYS A 266 -15.49 0.91 -12.98
CA CYS A 266 -15.25 0.14 -14.20
C CYS A 266 -15.02 1.05 -15.40
N LYS A 267 -15.74 2.17 -15.50
CA LYS A 267 -15.58 3.18 -16.57
C LYS A 267 -14.20 3.85 -16.60
N LEU A 268 -13.42 3.75 -15.52
CA LEU A 268 -12.09 4.35 -15.39
C LEU A 268 -10.94 3.40 -15.78
N VAL A 269 -11.23 2.11 -16.00
CA VAL A 269 -10.25 1.13 -16.47
C VAL A 269 -10.02 1.31 -17.97
N ARG A 270 -8.76 1.34 -18.43
CA ARG A 270 -8.47 1.62 -19.84
C ARG A 270 -8.49 0.34 -20.67
N LEU A 271 -9.69 -0.20 -20.91
CA LEU A 271 -9.88 -1.55 -21.44
C LEU A 271 -9.17 -1.83 -22.77
N SER A 272 -9.02 -0.83 -23.65
CA SER A 272 -8.27 -0.98 -24.92
C SER A 272 -6.79 -1.31 -24.73
N HIS A 273 -6.24 -1.12 -23.53
CA HIS A 273 -4.84 -1.42 -23.19
C HIS A 273 -4.72 -2.66 -22.29
N LEU A 274 -5.80 -3.42 -22.07
CA LEU A 274 -5.71 -4.71 -21.39
C LEU A 274 -4.94 -5.72 -22.26
N PRO A 275 -4.12 -6.60 -21.64
CA PRO A 275 -3.49 -7.71 -22.33
C PRO A 275 -4.54 -8.60 -22.97
N SER A 276 -4.19 -9.22 -24.11
CA SER A 276 -5.06 -10.14 -24.84
C SER A 276 -5.71 -11.18 -23.91
N THR A 277 -4.95 -11.74 -22.98
CA THR A 277 -5.46 -12.72 -22.01
C THR A 277 -6.58 -12.13 -21.13
N PHE A 278 -6.40 -10.93 -20.60
CA PHE A 278 -7.43 -10.28 -19.78
C PHE A 278 -8.62 -9.83 -20.62
N LEU A 279 -8.37 -9.28 -21.80
CA LEU A 279 -9.40 -8.79 -22.70
C LEU A 279 -10.30 -9.92 -23.21
N HIS A 280 -9.73 -11.05 -23.62
CA HIS A 280 -10.49 -12.14 -24.25
C HIS A 280 -10.97 -13.24 -23.29
N VAL A 281 -10.25 -13.49 -22.20
CA VAL A 281 -10.55 -14.61 -21.28
C VAL A 281 -11.16 -14.12 -19.97
N VAL A 282 -10.54 -13.12 -19.34
CA VAL A 282 -10.93 -12.67 -17.99
C VAL A 282 -12.17 -11.80 -18.06
N LEU A 283 -12.15 -10.71 -18.81
CA LEU A 283 -13.20 -9.69 -18.87
C LEU A 283 -14.61 -10.26 -19.12
N PRO A 284 -14.85 -11.14 -20.11
CA PRO A 284 -16.18 -11.73 -20.33
C PRO A 284 -16.62 -12.69 -19.21
N SER A 285 -15.69 -13.15 -18.38
CA SER A 285 -15.95 -14.05 -17.25
C SER A 285 -16.24 -13.29 -15.94
N LEU A 286 -16.12 -11.95 -15.93
CA LEU A 286 -16.37 -11.13 -14.75
C LEU A 286 -17.87 -10.79 -14.64
N SER A 287 -18.58 -11.46 -13.73
CA SER A 287 -20.01 -11.23 -13.51
C SER A 287 -20.36 -9.83 -12.99
N TRP A 288 -19.40 -9.15 -12.35
CA TRP A 288 -19.58 -7.82 -11.78
C TRP A 288 -19.25 -6.69 -12.75
N PHE A 289 -18.56 -6.99 -13.86
CA PHE A 289 -18.13 -5.95 -14.80
C PHE A 289 -19.29 -5.58 -15.76
N PRO A 290 -19.70 -4.29 -15.83
CA PRO A 290 -20.88 -3.89 -16.58
C PRO A 290 -20.60 -3.71 -18.08
N ILE A 291 -20.15 -4.77 -18.76
CA ILE A 291 -19.94 -4.77 -20.21
C ILE A 291 -20.89 -5.73 -20.89
N THR A 292 -21.56 -5.27 -21.94
CA THR A 292 -22.44 -6.15 -22.73
C THR A 292 -21.60 -7.05 -23.66
N PRO A 293 -22.06 -8.26 -24.02
CA PRO A 293 -21.32 -9.10 -24.98
C PRO A 293 -21.08 -8.42 -26.34
N GLY A 294 -22.02 -7.59 -26.80
CA GLY A 294 -21.87 -6.83 -28.04
C GLY A 294 -20.79 -5.76 -27.93
N GLU A 295 -20.77 -5.02 -26.82
CA GLU A 295 -19.74 -4.01 -26.56
C GLU A 295 -18.35 -4.63 -26.35
N HIS A 296 -18.28 -5.78 -25.66
CA HIS A 296 -17.04 -6.54 -25.50
C HIS A 296 -16.45 -6.95 -26.85
N ARG A 297 -17.28 -7.48 -27.76
CA ARG A 297 -16.84 -7.82 -29.12
C ARG A 297 -16.33 -6.58 -29.87
N PHE A 298 -17.07 -5.47 -29.82
CA PHE A 298 -16.64 -4.22 -30.43
C PHE A 298 -15.30 -3.73 -29.85
N LEU A 299 -15.13 -3.78 -28.53
CA LEU A 299 -13.91 -3.41 -27.82
C LEU A 299 -12.72 -4.30 -28.24
N CYS A 300 -12.92 -5.61 -28.39
CA CYS A 300 -11.89 -6.52 -28.89
C CYS A 300 -11.41 -6.11 -30.29
N ASP A 301 -12.34 -5.84 -31.22
CA ASP A 301 -12.01 -5.40 -32.58
C ASP A 301 -11.32 -4.02 -32.56
N TYR A 302 -11.83 -3.10 -31.72
CA TYR A 302 -11.31 -1.75 -31.56
C TYR A 302 -9.87 -1.74 -31.00
N ALA A 303 -9.58 -2.55 -29.98
CA ALA A 303 -8.27 -2.64 -29.34
C ALA A 303 -7.17 -3.12 -30.31
N HIS A 304 -7.50 -3.93 -31.32
CA HIS A 304 -6.56 -4.41 -32.33
C HIS A 304 -6.51 -3.55 -33.60
N ALA A 305 -7.50 -2.67 -33.79
CA ALA A 305 -7.58 -1.81 -34.96
C ALA A 305 -6.46 -0.73 -34.97
N PRO A 306 -5.91 -0.38 -36.15
CA PRO A 306 -4.98 0.74 -36.28
C PRO A 306 -5.69 2.09 -36.00
N PRO A 307 -4.96 3.17 -35.66
CA PRO A 307 -5.56 4.44 -35.21
C PRO A 307 -6.60 5.03 -36.16
N LEU A 308 -6.35 4.98 -37.48
CA LEU A 308 -7.30 5.47 -38.48
C LEU A 308 -8.62 4.68 -38.47
N LEU A 309 -8.54 3.35 -38.36
CA LEU A 309 -9.71 2.49 -38.29
C LEU A 309 -10.45 2.67 -36.96
N ARG A 310 -9.73 2.85 -35.84
CA ARG A 310 -10.34 3.19 -34.54
C ARG A 310 -11.19 4.46 -34.62
N ALA A 311 -10.69 5.52 -35.27
CA ALA A 311 -11.46 6.74 -35.46
C ALA A 311 -12.74 6.51 -36.28
N GLN A 312 -12.67 5.69 -37.34
CA GLN A 312 -13.84 5.32 -38.13
C GLN A 312 -14.84 4.45 -37.35
N MET A 313 -14.34 3.48 -36.58
CA MET A 313 -15.16 2.63 -35.71
C MET A 313 -15.86 3.46 -34.63
N ALA A 314 -15.17 4.41 -34.00
CA ALA A 314 -15.75 5.32 -33.01
C ALA A 314 -16.85 6.19 -33.62
N ALA A 315 -16.64 6.71 -34.84
CA ALA A 315 -17.66 7.47 -35.55
C ALA A 315 -18.89 6.61 -35.92
N ALA A 316 -18.67 5.36 -36.35
CA ALA A 316 -19.74 4.42 -36.68
C ALA A 316 -20.52 3.93 -35.43
N ALA A 317 -19.86 3.86 -34.28
CA ALA A 317 -20.45 3.46 -33.00
C ALA A 317 -21.08 4.63 -32.23
N ALA A 318 -21.02 5.86 -32.76
CA ALA A 318 -21.56 7.05 -32.10
C ALA A 318 -23.06 6.87 -31.78
N GLY A 319 -23.40 7.03 -30.50
CA GLY A 319 -24.76 6.83 -29.98
C GLY A 319 -25.09 5.40 -29.55
N MET A 320 -24.26 4.41 -29.89
CA MET A 320 -24.37 3.04 -29.36
C MET A 320 -23.44 2.81 -28.16
N TYR A 321 -22.18 3.25 -28.29
CA TYR A 321 -21.16 3.13 -27.25
C TYR A 321 -20.56 4.49 -26.92
N ASP A 322 -20.17 4.69 -25.66
CA ASP A 322 -19.42 5.87 -25.24
C ASP A 322 -17.94 5.68 -25.57
N CYS A 323 -17.60 5.85 -26.85
CA CYS A 323 -16.21 5.84 -27.31
C CYS A 323 -15.39 7.01 -26.76
N GLY A 324 -15.99 7.98 -26.05
CA GLY A 324 -15.26 9.02 -25.32
C GLY A 324 -14.77 8.57 -23.94
N SER A 325 -15.28 7.44 -23.43
CA SER A 325 -14.88 6.89 -22.13
C SER A 325 -13.44 6.37 -22.12
N ALA A 326 -12.89 6.20 -20.91
CA ALA A 326 -11.53 5.71 -20.73
C ALA A 326 -11.31 4.31 -21.31
N TRP A 327 -12.38 3.55 -21.58
CA TRP A 327 -12.32 2.23 -22.22
C TRP A 327 -11.67 2.27 -23.60
N TYR A 328 -11.82 3.37 -24.35
CA TYR A 328 -11.45 3.44 -25.77
C TYR A 328 -10.39 4.49 -26.10
N THR A 329 -10.41 5.65 -25.43
CA THR A 329 -9.63 6.84 -25.84
C THR A 329 -8.51 7.22 -24.90
N ALA A 330 -8.47 6.66 -23.70
CA ALA A 330 -7.45 7.02 -22.73
C ALA A 330 -6.05 6.65 -23.24
N ALA A 331 -5.07 7.52 -22.97
CA ALA A 331 -3.67 7.20 -23.21
C ALA A 331 -3.24 5.97 -22.39
N VAL A 332 -2.13 5.32 -22.73
CA VAL A 332 -1.54 4.29 -21.85
C VAL A 332 -1.12 4.97 -20.54
N ARG A 333 -1.39 4.35 -19.39
CA ARG A 333 -0.88 4.85 -18.10
C ARG A 333 0.65 4.85 -18.09
N PRO A 334 1.30 5.74 -17.33
CA PRO A 334 2.74 5.67 -17.12
C PRO A 334 3.11 4.27 -16.65
N ARG A 335 4.11 3.68 -17.29
CA ARG A 335 4.61 2.38 -16.84
C ARG A 335 5.26 2.54 -15.49
N SER A 336 4.96 1.61 -14.60
CA SER A 336 5.57 1.52 -13.29
C SER A 336 7.08 1.65 -13.35
N SER A 337 7.65 2.54 -12.55
CA SER A 337 9.08 2.51 -12.29
C SER A 337 9.49 1.31 -11.41
N MET A 338 8.58 0.43 -11.00
CA MET A 338 8.93 -0.81 -10.31
C MET A 338 9.92 -1.66 -11.10
N GLN A 339 9.76 -1.69 -12.43
CA GLN A 339 10.58 -2.52 -13.30
C GLN A 339 12.06 -2.11 -13.32
N SER A 340 12.39 -0.89 -12.88
CA SER A 340 13.78 -0.45 -12.90
C SER A 340 14.58 -0.80 -11.65
N LEU A 341 14.00 -1.28 -10.53
CA LEU A 341 14.79 -1.43 -9.29
C LEU A 341 14.28 -2.38 -8.18
N ARG A 342 13.17 -3.12 -8.33
CA ARG A 342 12.60 -3.86 -7.18
C ARG A 342 12.77 -5.37 -7.26
N SER A 343 13.62 -5.86 -6.37
CA SER A 343 13.71 -7.24 -5.95
C SER A 343 12.82 -7.45 -4.74
N PHE A 344 12.00 -8.50 -4.77
CA PHE A 344 11.19 -8.96 -3.66
C PHE A 344 11.89 -10.17 -3.04
N ASP A 345 12.38 -9.99 -1.82
CA ASP A 345 13.03 -11.07 -1.09
C ASP A 345 11.96 -12.00 -0.51
N TRP A 346 12.16 -13.30 -0.72
CA TRP A 346 11.29 -14.36 -0.20
C TRP A 346 12.12 -15.38 0.55
N TYR A 347 11.47 -16.11 1.45
CA TYR A 347 12.10 -17.10 2.27
C TYR A 347 11.19 -18.29 2.58
N ILE A 348 11.80 -19.42 2.94
CA ILE A 348 11.14 -20.60 3.50
C ILE A 348 11.82 -20.90 4.83
N THR A 349 11.05 -20.87 5.92
CA THR A 349 11.61 -21.14 7.25
C THR A 349 11.97 -22.62 7.41
N ARG A 350 13.01 -22.92 8.19
CA ARG A 350 13.43 -24.29 8.57
C ARG A 350 12.24 -25.09 9.11
N LYS A 351 11.38 -24.47 9.91
CA LYS A 351 10.18 -25.10 10.45
C LYS A 351 9.18 -25.50 9.36
N SER A 352 8.94 -24.64 8.37
CA SER A 352 8.04 -24.95 7.25
C SER A 352 8.62 -26.07 6.39
N LEU A 353 9.92 -26.01 6.13
CA LEU A 353 10.66 -27.05 5.43
C LEU A 353 10.56 -28.41 6.16
N GLN A 354 10.84 -28.45 7.47
CA GLN A 354 10.75 -29.65 8.29
C GLN A 354 9.32 -30.20 8.34
N THR A 355 8.34 -29.31 8.51
CA THR A 355 6.93 -29.68 8.55
C THR A 355 6.52 -30.33 7.24
N ALA A 356 6.87 -29.74 6.10
CA ALA A 356 6.53 -30.26 4.80
C ALA A 356 7.23 -31.62 4.51
N LEU A 357 8.50 -31.78 4.89
CA LEU A 357 9.23 -33.04 4.72
C LEU A 357 8.70 -34.16 5.63
N SER A 358 8.17 -33.80 6.82
CA SER A 358 7.60 -34.75 7.78
C SER A 358 6.14 -35.09 7.46
N THR A 359 5.43 -34.21 6.74
CA THR A 359 4.01 -34.40 6.42
C THR A 359 3.88 -35.38 5.27
N ASP A 360 3.11 -36.44 5.51
CA ASP A 360 2.69 -37.46 4.55
C ASP A 360 3.80 -38.34 3.96
N ALA A 361 4.10 -39.45 4.65
CA ALA A 361 5.02 -40.48 4.15
C ALA A 361 4.59 -41.10 2.80
N ALA A 362 3.33 -40.97 2.38
CA ALA A 362 2.82 -41.52 1.12
C ALA A 362 3.00 -40.57 -0.08
N ALA A 363 3.13 -39.26 0.15
CA ALA A 363 3.35 -38.30 -0.93
C ALA A 363 4.78 -38.40 -1.48
N GLN A 364 4.92 -38.72 -2.78
CA GLN A 364 6.21 -38.81 -3.47
C GLN A 364 6.87 -37.44 -3.66
N SER A 365 6.08 -36.37 -3.69
CA SER A 365 6.53 -34.99 -3.96
C SER A 365 5.94 -34.04 -2.93
N VAL A 366 6.77 -33.13 -2.42
CA VAL A 366 6.41 -32.13 -1.43
C VAL A 366 6.62 -30.74 -2.03
N THR A 367 5.62 -29.87 -1.88
CA THR A 367 5.67 -28.47 -2.32
C THR A 367 5.66 -27.54 -1.11
N ILE A 368 6.53 -26.52 -1.14
CA ILE A 368 6.79 -25.64 -0.01
C ILE A 368 6.80 -24.20 -0.54
N ASP A 369 5.75 -23.45 -0.21
CA ASP A 369 5.57 -22.08 -0.67
C ASP A 369 6.57 -21.13 0.01
N GLY A 370 7.12 -20.21 -0.78
CA GLY A 370 7.89 -19.09 -0.27
C GLY A 370 6.99 -18.01 0.33
N THR A 371 7.49 -17.35 1.37
CA THR A 371 6.87 -16.17 1.98
C THR A 371 7.78 -14.97 1.77
N PHE A 372 7.23 -13.85 1.31
CA PHE A 372 7.93 -12.59 1.15
C PHE A 372 8.15 -11.91 2.50
N VAL A 373 9.10 -10.98 2.57
CA VAL A 373 9.45 -10.24 3.81
C VAL A 373 8.25 -9.50 4.43
N ASP A 374 7.26 -9.12 3.63
CA ASP A 374 6.01 -8.49 4.09
C ASP A 374 4.97 -9.49 4.64
N GLY A 375 5.30 -10.79 4.66
CA GLY A 375 4.43 -11.87 5.10
C GLY A 375 3.42 -12.35 4.04
N SER A 376 3.44 -11.79 2.83
CA SER A 376 2.66 -12.30 1.71
C SER A 376 3.30 -13.57 1.12
N ASN A 377 2.52 -14.43 0.46
CA ASN A 377 3.06 -15.60 -0.25
C ASN A 377 3.13 -15.38 -1.76
N CYS A 378 2.74 -14.20 -2.24
CA CYS A 378 2.66 -13.89 -3.67
C CYS A 378 2.90 -12.41 -3.93
N VAL A 379 3.56 -12.11 -5.03
CA VAL A 379 3.64 -10.76 -5.60
C VAL A 379 2.62 -10.65 -6.73
N VAL A 380 2.05 -9.47 -6.92
CA VAL A 380 1.12 -9.20 -8.02
C VAL A 380 1.84 -8.45 -9.13
N ALA A 381 1.78 -9.00 -10.34
CA ALA A 381 2.29 -8.37 -11.56
C ALA A 381 1.46 -8.82 -12.77
N GLY A 382 1.14 -7.89 -13.66
CA GLY A 382 0.27 -8.11 -14.83
C GLY A 382 -1.10 -8.63 -14.43
N GLY A 383 -1.67 -8.10 -13.33
CA GLY A 383 -2.97 -8.55 -12.81
C GLY A 383 -3.00 -10.00 -12.28
N LEU A 384 -1.85 -10.65 -12.11
CA LEU A 384 -1.73 -12.06 -11.72
C LEU A 384 -0.90 -12.20 -10.45
N LYS A 385 -1.14 -13.29 -9.71
CA LYS A 385 -0.33 -13.64 -8.54
C LYS A 385 0.83 -14.55 -8.94
N TRP A 386 2.02 -14.21 -8.46
CA TRP A 386 3.26 -14.95 -8.67
C TRP A 386 3.80 -15.43 -7.34
N CYS A 387 3.83 -16.75 -7.14
CA CYS A 387 4.25 -17.36 -5.88
C CYS A 387 5.49 -18.23 -6.12
N PRO A 388 6.67 -17.87 -5.59
CA PRO A 388 7.84 -18.73 -5.63
C PRO A 388 7.63 -19.90 -4.67
N TYR A 389 8.11 -21.08 -5.05
CA TYR A 389 8.05 -22.25 -4.20
C TYR A 389 9.17 -23.24 -4.53
N VAL A 390 9.41 -24.14 -3.59
CA VAL A 390 10.35 -25.25 -3.75
C VAL A 390 9.59 -26.56 -3.80
N GLN A 391 9.96 -27.43 -4.74
CA GLN A 391 9.42 -28.78 -4.85
C GLN A 391 10.53 -29.79 -4.61
N TYR A 392 10.28 -30.76 -3.74
CA TYR A 392 11.22 -31.82 -3.44
C TYR A 392 10.56 -33.19 -3.62
N ASP A 393 11.13 -34.00 -4.49
CA ASP A 393 10.70 -35.39 -4.69
C ASP A 393 11.49 -36.29 -3.73
N LYS A 394 10.78 -37.05 -2.88
CA LYS A 394 11.40 -37.86 -1.83
C LYS A 394 12.35 -38.90 -2.45
N GLY A 395 13.55 -39.01 -1.87
CA GLY A 395 14.59 -39.94 -2.34
C GLY A 395 15.41 -39.41 -3.51
N THR A 396 15.16 -38.18 -3.97
CA THR A 396 16.04 -37.49 -4.92
C THR A 396 17.10 -36.67 -4.19
N ASP A 397 18.21 -36.42 -4.89
CA ASP A 397 19.33 -35.57 -4.48
C ASP A 397 19.20 -34.14 -5.03
N MET A 398 18.01 -33.75 -5.49
CA MET A 398 17.76 -32.43 -6.08
C MET A 398 16.43 -31.87 -5.59
N ALA A 399 16.41 -30.59 -5.27
CA ALA A 399 15.17 -29.84 -5.12
C ALA A 399 14.98 -28.88 -6.30
N GLY A 400 13.75 -28.80 -6.76
CA GLY A 400 13.38 -27.87 -7.81
C GLY A 400 12.88 -26.54 -7.26
N VAL A 401 13.16 -25.48 -7.98
CA VAL A 401 12.69 -24.12 -7.66
C VAL A 401 11.79 -23.66 -8.79
N PHE A 402 10.61 -23.16 -8.40
CA PHE A 402 9.53 -22.86 -9.33
C PHE A 402 8.87 -21.53 -9.00
N LEU A 403 8.24 -20.96 -10.02
CA LEU A 403 7.35 -19.83 -9.93
C LEU A 403 5.97 -20.28 -10.40
N SER A 404 4.97 -20.24 -9.51
CA SER A 404 3.57 -20.48 -9.89
C SER A 404 2.89 -19.18 -10.31
N CYS A 405 1.99 -19.28 -11.28
CA CYS A 405 1.13 -18.18 -11.72
C CYS A 405 -0.33 -18.52 -11.39
N GLN A 406 -1.06 -17.63 -10.71
CA GLN A 406 -2.42 -17.92 -10.24
C GLN A 406 -3.39 -16.77 -10.52
N TRP A 407 -4.65 -17.12 -10.73
CA TRP A 407 -5.76 -16.16 -10.76
C TRP A 407 -5.98 -15.58 -9.35
N PRO A 408 -6.03 -14.25 -9.21
CA PRO A 408 -6.49 -13.63 -7.97
C PRO A 408 -7.97 -13.95 -7.70
N GLN A 409 -8.27 -14.44 -6.50
CA GLN A 409 -9.65 -14.74 -6.07
C GLN A 409 -10.57 -13.51 -6.14
N SER A 410 -10.02 -12.30 -5.97
CA SER A 410 -10.78 -11.05 -6.02
C SER A 410 -11.43 -10.77 -7.37
N LEU A 411 -10.93 -11.37 -8.46
CA LEU A 411 -11.58 -11.28 -9.77
C LEU A 411 -12.96 -11.96 -9.79
N GLY A 412 -13.26 -12.85 -8.83
CA GLY A 412 -14.57 -13.51 -8.75
C GLY A 412 -14.84 -14.48 -9.90
N LEU A 413 -13.80 -15.07 -10.48
CA LEU A 413 -13.90 -16.05 -11.56
C LEU A 413 -14.48 -17.37 -10.98
N SER A 414 -15.78 -17.59 -11.17
CA SER A 414 -16.52 -18.74 -10.60
C SER A 414 -15.96 -20.09 -11.04
N ASP A 415 -15.46 -20.19 -12.29
CA ASP A 415 -14.88 -21.40 -12.88
C ASP A 415 -13.42 -21.19 -13.30
N ALA A 416 -12.61 -20.61 -12.41
CA ALA A 416 -11.19 -20.35 -12.68
C ALA A 416 -10.39 -21.60 -13.11
N ALA A 417 -10.86 -22.80 -12.76
CA ALA A 417 -10.25 -24.08 -13.15
C ALA A 417 -10.41 -24.39 -14.65
N GLU A 418 -11.45 -23.87 -15.30
CA GLU A 418 -11.72 -24.12 -16.73
C GLU A 418 -11.05 -23.09 -17.65
N LEU A 419 -10.68 -21.92 -17.10
CA LEU A 419 -10.05 -20.85 -17.86
C LEU A 419 -8.59 -21.19 -18.20
N VAL A 420 -8.38 -21.66 -19.43
CA VAL A 420 -7.04 -21.90 -19.98
C VAL A 420 -6.50 -20.59 -20.56
N ALA A 421 -5.54 -20.01 -19.84
CA ALA A 421 -4.82 -18.82 -20.28
C ALA A 421 -3.32 -19.09 -20.30
N LEU A 422 -2.65 -18.63 -21.35
CA LEU A 422 -1.19 -18.50 -21.40
C LEU A 422 -0.82 -17.05 -21.13
N VAL A 423 0.16 -16.84 -20.27
CA VAL A 423 0.63 -15.52 -19.86
C VAL A 423 2.13 -15.47 -19.97
N GLN A 424 2.66 -14.30 -20.33
CA GLN A 424 4.09 -14.02 -20.30
C GLN A 424 4.41 -13.42 -18.93
N PRO A 425 5.35 -13.99 -18.15
CA PRO A 425 5.79 -13.40 -16.89
C PRO A 425 6.41 -12.01 -17.06
N GLY A 426 6.93 -11.71 -18.26
CA GLY A 426 7.82 -10.59 -18.52
C GLY A 426 9.28 -10.97 -18.24
N ALA A 427 10.16 -9.97 -18.13
CA ALA A 427 11.57 -10.18 -17.82
C ALA A 427 11.79 -10.47 -16.33
N VAL A 428 11.22 -11.58 -15.85
CA VAL A 428 11.27 -12.00 -14.45
C VAL A 428 12.55 -12.75 -14.16
N THR A 429 13.12 -12.55 -12.99
CA THR A 429 14.26 -13.31 -12.49
C THR A 429 13.93 -13.86 -11.12
N LEU A 430 13.96 -15.18 -10.99
CA LEU A 430 13.85 -15.90 -9.72
C LEU A 430 15.23 -16.41 -9.31
N SER A 431 15.63 -16.15 -8.08
CA SER A 431 16.89 -16.64 -7.52
C SER A 431 16.71 -17.25 -6.13
N VAL A 432 17.66 -18.10 -5.76
CA VAL A 432 17.86 -18.65 -4.41
C VAL A 432 19.28 -18.35 -3.99
N ASP A 433 19.47 -17.91 -2.75
CA ASP A 433 20.77 -17.58 -2.19
C ASP A 433 21.43 -18.80 -1.54
N LYS A 434 22.76 -18.83 -1.52
CA LYS A 434 23.52 -19.80 -0.72
C LYS A 434 23.50 -19.39 0.74
N GLY A 435 23.54 -20.38 1.62
CA GLY A 435 23.72 -20.20 3.06
C GLY A 435 24.95 -19.31 3.34
N ARG A 436 24.79 -18.25 4.15
CA ARG A 436 25.95 -17.49 4.62
C ARG A 436 26.70 -18.29 5.68
N THR A 437 27.99 -18.52 5.46
CA THR A 437 28.89 -18.89 6.54
C THR A 437 29.08 -17.69 7.46
N ALA A 438 29.07 -17.90 8.78
CA ALA A 438 29.17 -16.84 9.80
C ALA A 438 30.44 -15.97 9.68
N GLU A 439 31.42 -16.39 8.90
CA GLU A 439 32.70 -15.71 8.69
C GLU A 439 32.74 -15.04 7.31
N GLY A 440 32.56 -13.71 7.27
CA GLY A 440 33.02 -12.87 6.16
C GLY A 440 31.95 -12.43 5.16
N GLY A 441 31.38 -11.24 5.40
CA GLY A 441 30.34 -10.64 4.56
C GLY A 441 30.77 -10.34 3.12
N SER A 442 30.00 -10.86 2.18
CA SER A 442 29.62 -10.15 0.97
C SER A 442 28.20 -10.56 0.56
N ALA A 443 27.44 -9.59 0.07
CA ALA A 443 26.11 -9.83 -0.47
C ALA A 443 26.20 -10.73 -1.71
N GLY A 444 25.32 -11.72 -1.81
CA GLY A 444 24.88 -12.24 -3.13
C GLY A 444 25.62 -13.47 -3.68
N ASN A 445 25.97 -14.47 -2.88
CA ASN A 445 26.25 -15.78 -3.46
C ASN A 445 24.93 -16.44 -3.86
N VAL A 446 24.49 -16.20 -5.09
CA VAL A 446 23.30 -16.83 -5.66
C VAL A 446 23.59 -18.31 -5.90
N ALA A 447 22.83 -19.19 -5.25
CA ALA A 447 22.91 -20.64 -5.42
C ALA A 447 22.39 -21.07 -6.79
N TRP A 448 21.26 -20.49 -7.17
CA TRP A 448 20.55 -20.77 -8.40
C TRP A 448 19.80 -19.53 -8.87
N LYS A 449 19.73 -19.35 -10.19
CA LYS A 449 19.05 -18.24 -10.84
C LYS A 449 18.40 -18.71 -12.13
N MET A 450 17.17 -18.28 -12.36
CA MET A 450 16.47 -18.46 -13.64
C MET A 450 15.83 -17.15 -14.04
N SER A 451 16.04 -16.77 -15.30
CA SER A 451 15.39 -15.62 -15.91
C SER A 451 14.37 -16.11 -16.94
N PHE A 452 13.19 -15.53 -16.89
CA PHE A 452 12.09 -15.76 -17.82
C PHE A 452 12.18 -14.70 -18.91
N GLY A 453 12.21 -15.15 -20.16
CA GLY A 453 12.30 -14.28 -21.33
C GLY A 453 10.93 -14.01 -21.97
N PRO A 454 10.88 -13.17 -23.01
CA PRO A 454 9.63 -12.90 -23.75
C PRO A 454 9.02 -14.15 -24.38
N GLU A 455 9.85 -15.16 -24.69
CA GLU A 455 9.40 -16.45 -25.24
C GLU A 455 8.88 -17.44 -24.19
N THR A 456 8.94 -17.06 -22.90
CA THR A 456 8.46 -17.92 -21.83
C THR A 456 6.97 -17.66 -21.59
N PHE A 457 6.16 -18.70 -21.78
CA PHE A 457 4.74 -18.68 -21.47
C PHE A 457 4.45 -19.63 -20.32
N VAL A 458 3.62 -19.18 -19.40
CA VAL A 458 3.14 -19.96 -18.26
C VAL A 458 1.63 -20.09 -18.39
N ARG A 459 1.10 -21.30 -18.23
CA ARG A 459 -0.34 -21.48 -18.12
C ARG A 459 -0.78 -21.01 -16.73
N VAL A 460 -1.83 -20.20 -16.63
CA VAL A 460 -2.35 -19.80 -15.32
C VAL A 460 -2.86 -21.04 -14.57
N GLY A 461 -2.51 -21.14 -13.29
CA GLY A 461 -2.68 -22.34 -12.45
C GLY A 461 -1.53 -23.34 -12.54
N TRP A 462 -0.51 -23.08 -13.36
CA TRP A 462 0.68 -23.92 -13.50
C TRP A 462 1.92 -23.16 -13.01
N SER A 463 3.05 -23.85 -13.07
CA SER A 463 4.34 -23.31 -12.68
C SER A 463 5.40 -23.49 -13.76
N CYS A 464 6.43 -22.67 -13.66
CA CYS A 464 7.64 -22.75 -14.48
C CYS A 464 8.85 -22.73 -13.55
N GLY A 465 9.89 -23.49 -13.89
CA GLY A 465 11.05 -23.61 -13.01
C GLY A 465 12.01 -24.70 -13.47
N ASN A 466 12.92 -25.07 -12.58
CA ASN A 466 13.90 -26.12 -12.85
C ASN A 466 13.86 -27.16 -11.71
N LYS A 467 13.57 -28.42 -12.05
CA LYS A 467 13.55 -29.55 -11.12
C LYS A 467 14.91 -29.84 -10.47
N ALA A 468 15.99 -29.42 -11.10
CA ALA A 468 17.37 -29.62 -10.71
C ALA A 468 18.03 -28.32 -10.20
N ALA A 469 17.25 -27.42 -9.62
CA ALA A 469 17.73 -26.09 -9.22
C ALA A 469 18.73 -26.15 -8.05
N LEU A 470 18.47 -26.98 -7.04
CA LEU A 470 19.24 -27.05 -5.80
C LEU A 470 19.75 -28.48 -5.60
N PRO A 471 21.03 -28.76 -5.91
CA PRO A 471 21.67 -30.03 -5.56
C PRO A 471 21.72 -30.24 -4.05
N LEU A 472 21.00 -31.24 -3.56
CA LEU A 472 21.00 -31.66 -2.16
C LEU A 472 22.08 -32.72 -2.01
N GLN A 473 23.20 -32.39 -1.37
CA GLN A 473 24.24 -33.37 -1.10
C GLN A 473 23.66 -34.45 -0.18
N LEU A 474 23.35 -35.62 -0.73
CA LEU A 474 23.22 -36.81 0.09
C LEU A 474 24.59 -36.97 0.76
N LEU A 475 24.64 -36.90 2.09
CA LEU A 475 25.78 -37.40 2.83
C LEU A 475 25.99 -38.81 2.30
N ALA A 476 27.06 -39.00 1.51
CA ALA A 476 27.48 -40.31 1.05
C ALA A 476 27.49 -41.13 2.32
N ALA A 477 26.53 -42.06 2.45
CA ALA A 477 26.43 -42.91 3.61
C ALA A 477 27.84 -43.44 3.76
N THR A 478 28.52 -43.01 4.82
CA THR A 478 29.88 -43.43 5.08
C THR A 478 29.71 -44.93 5.26
N GLU A 479 29.91 -45.66 4.17
CA GLU A 479 29.91 -47.11 4.14
C GLU A 479 31.00 -47.45 5.13
N GLY A 480 30.57 -47.72 6.36
CA GLY A 480 31.42 -48.29 7.35
C GLY A 480 31.87 -49.59 6.72
N GLU A 481 33.09 -49.59 6.16
CA GLU A 481 33.89 -50.77 5.95
C GLU A 481 34.10 -51.40 7.33
N GLY A 482 33.04 -52.05 7.82
CA GLY A 482 33.07 -53.02 8.89
C GLY A 482 33.81 -54.22 8.36
N LYS A 483 35.14 -54.14 8.40
CA LYS A 483 36.04 -55.28 8.28
C LYS A 483 35.70 -56.23 9.43
N GLN A 484 34.76 -57.15 9.20
CA GLN A 484 34.44 -58.22 10.12
C GLN A 484 35.67 -59.13 10.27
N THR A 485 36.38 -58.99 11.38
CA THR A 485 37.27 -60.02 11.89
C THR A 485 36.41 -61.09 12.57
N PRO A 486 36.54 -62.40 12.22
CA PRO A 486 35.84 -63.46 12.92
C PRO A 486 36.56 -63.73 14.25
N GLY A 487 35.99 -63.20 15.35
CA GLY A 487 36.49 -63.39 16.71
C GLY A 487 35.51 -64.23 17.53
N GLN A 488 35.82 -65.51 17.62
CA GLN A 488 35.19 -66.55 18.43
C GLN A 488 35.30 -66.23 19.93
N GLY A 489 34.18 -66.23 20.68
CA GLY A 489 34.20 -65.93 22.11
C GLY A 489 32.90 -66.30 22.82
N ARG A 490 32.91 -67.48 23.44
CA ARG A 490 31.88 -68.07 24.31
C ARG A 490 31.95 -67.41 25.69
N GLY A 491 30.83 -66.97 26.26
CA GLY A 491 30.83 -66.39 27.61
C GLY A 491 29.44 -66.03 28.12
N ASP A 492 28.98 -66.84 29.06
CA ASP A 492 27.72 -66.83 29.80
C ASP A 492 27.65 -65.71 30.87
N SER A 493 26.49 -65.59 31.52
CA SER A 493 26.15 -64.90 32.77
C SER A 493 25.40 -63.56 32.69
N GLY A 494 24.25 -63.57 33.34
CA GLY A 494 23.23 -62.53 33.33
C GLY A 494 23.46 -61.38 34.30
N GLY A 495 22.65 -60.33 34.09
CA GLY A 495 22.55 -59.16 34.95
C GLY A 495 21.25 -58.44 34.66
N SER A 496 20.30 -58.59 35.59
CA SER A 496 19.05 -57.83 35.67
C SER A 496 19.36 -56.33 35.69
N ARG A 497 18.73 -55.55 34.79
CA ARG A 497 18.92 -54.10 34.72
C ARG A 497 17.56 -53.40 34.69
N ALA A 498 17.41 -52.51 35.67
CA ALA A 498 16.23 -51.74 36.00
C ALA A 498 15.73 -50.83 34.87
N ASP A 499 14.41 -50.62 34.88
CA ASP A 499 13.66 -49.65 34.08
C ASP A 499 14.31 -48.27 34.11
N VAL A 500 14.89 -47.87 32.99
CA VAL A 500 15.28 -46.49 32.71
C VAL A 500 14.10 -45.82 32.01
N PRO A 501 13.55 -44.70 32.52
CA PRO A 501 12.46 -44.00 31.85
C PRO A 501 12.94 -43.56 30.45
N ALA A 502 12.15 -43.91 29.44
CA ALA A 502 12.41 -43.55 28.05
C ALA A 502 12.72 -42.05 27.94
N SER A 503 13.97 -41.74 27.57
CA SER A 503 14.35 -40.37 27.26
C SER A 503 13.43 -39.87 26.14
N PRO A 504 12.92 -38.62 26.22
CA PRO A 504 12.10 -38.06 25.17
C PRO A 504 12.89 -38.15 23.87
N LEU A 505 12.38 -38.92 22.92
CA LEU A 505 12.94 -39.05 21.58
C LEU A 505 13.08 -37.62 21.03
N LEU A 506 14.32 -37.12 20.98
CA LEU A 506 14.61 -35.87 20.31
C LEU A 506 14.13 -36.03 18.86
N PRO A 507 13.38 -35.06 18.30
CA PRO A 507 12.90 -35.16 16.93
C PRO A 507 14.09 -35.39 16.00
N ASP A 508 13.94 -36.34 15.08
CA ASP A 508 14.98 -36.76 14.16
C ASP A 508 15.33 -35.60 13.19
N TYR A 509 16.32 -34.79 13.58
CA TYR A 509 16.80 -33.63 12.81
C TYR A 509 17.60 -34.03 11.55
N SER A 510 17.79 -35.32 11.29
CA SER A 510 18.60 -35.82 10.16
C SER A 510 18.00 -35.49 8.78
N SER A 511 16.69 -35.23 8.70
CA SER A 511 16.00 -34.97 7.43
C SER A 511 16.36 -33.63 6.75
N LEU A 512 16.96 -32.69 7.49
CA LEU A 512 17.29 -31.36 6.98
C LEU A 512 18.75 -31.19 6.55
N THR A 513 19.62 -32.15 6.87
CA THR A 513 21.06 -32.05 6.59
C THR A 513 21.39 -31.71 5.12
N PRO A 514 20.67 -32.24 4.10
CA PRO A 514 20.95 -31.88 2.71
C PRO A 514 20.65 -30.42 2.35
N TRP A 515 19.89 -29.70 3.18
CA TRP A 515 19.47 -28.32 2.95
C TRP A 515 20.38 -27.28 3.60
N GLU A 516 21.21 -27.67 4.58
CA GLU A 516 22.09 -26.77 5.33
C GLU A 516 22.96 -25.84 4.44
N PRO A 517 23.48 -26.27 3.26
CA PRO A 517 24.24 -25.36 2.38
C PRO A 517 23.43 -24.17 1.85
N TYR A 518 22.10 -24.22 1.91
CA TYR A 518 21.20 -23.19 1.40
C TYR A 518 20.49 -22.41 2.52
N LEU A 519 20.61 -22.85 3.77
CA LEU A 519 19.96 -22.18 4.90
C LEU A 519 20.86 -21.03 5.42
N THR A 520 20.28 -19.84 5.53
CA THR A 520 20.85 -18.68 6.24
C THR A 520 19.89 -18.30 7.35
N GLU A 521 20.37 -18.21 8.60
CA GLU A 521 19.53 -17.84 9.75
C GLU A 521 18.26 -18.71 9.85
N ASP A 522 18.43 -20.02 9.68
CA ASP A 522 17.33 -21.00 9.69
C ASP A 522 16.25 -20.78 8.63
N SER A 523 16.58 -20.13 7.52
CA SER A 523 15.66 -19.97 6.38
C SER A 523 16.39 -20.13 5.06
N LEU A 524 15.72 -20.73 4.08
CA LEU A 524 16.12 -20.67 2.67
C LEU A 524 15.70 -19.30 2.14
N TRP A 525 16.62 -18.52 1.59
CA TRP A 525 16.32 -17.20 1.04
C TRP A 525 16.42 -17.18 -0.47
N GLY A 526 15.64 -16.31 -1.08
CA GLY A 526 15.69 -16.05 -2.51
C GLY A 526 15.15 -14.67 -2.85
N SER A 527 15.21 -14.35 -4.12
CA SER A 527 14.74 -13.07 -4.62
C SER A 527 13.92 -13.24 -5.90
N LEU A 528 12.93 -12.39 -6.09
CA LEU A 528 12.09 -12.34 -7.28
C LEU A 528 12.08 -10.90 -7.81
N SER A 529 12.50 -10.68 -9.04
CA SER A 529 12.61 -9.33 -9.62
C SER A 529 12.06 -9.29 -11.04
N TRP A 530 11.52 -8.14 -11.44
CA TRP A 530 11.10 -7.85 -12.81
C TRP A 530 12.04 -6.80 -13.39
N ALA A 531 12.65 -7.08 -14.54
CA ALA A 531 13.40 -6.10 -15.31
C ALA A 531 12.47 -5.32 -16.26
N SER A 532 12.82 -4.06 -16.52
CA SER A 532 12.14 -3.13 -17.43
C SER A 532 12.46 -3.36 -18.90
#